data_AF-A0A6S5S2W1-F1
#
_entry.id   AF-A0A6S5S2W1-F1
#
_cell.length_a   1.000
_cell.length_b   1.000
_cell.length_c   1.000
_cell.angle_alpha   90.00
_cell.angle_beta   90.00
_cell.angle_gamma   90.00
#
_symmetry.space_group_name_H-M   'P 1'
#
loop_
_entity.id
_entity.type
_entity.pdbx_description
1 polymer ?
#
loop_
_entity_poly.entity_id
_entity_poly.type
_entity_poly.pdbx_seq_one_letter_code
_entity_poly.pdbx_strand_id
1 'polypeptide(L)' 'MKAINVQLRLLLKAIRYSDPERALAYYIRMGGYLDALQDTNTFDTTEIKRLDRLAFNAYNQRTNRHNRELT' A
#
# COMPACT_ATOMS: atom_id res chain seq x y z
N MET A 1 8.22 -14.38 -8.03
CA MET A 1 8.66 -13.90 -6.69
C MET A 1 9.33 -12.51 -6.75
N LYS A 2 10.47 -12.32 -7.42
CA LYS A 2 11.20 -11.02 -7.44
C LYS A 2 10.38 -9.85 -8.01
N ALA A 3 9.62 -10.06 -9.08
CA ALA A 3 8.78 -9.02 -9.69
C ALA A 3 7.63 -8.53 -8.79
N ILE A 4 6.99 -9.46 -8.07
CA ILE A 4 5.90 -9.16 -7.12
C ILE A 4 6.42 -8.25 -5.99
N ASN A 5 7.58 -8.58 -5.43
CA ASN A 5 8.23 -7.77 -4.40
C ASN A 5 8.62 -6.37 -4.91
N VAL A 6 8.98 -6.22 -6.18
CA VAL A 6 9.24 -4.91 -6.79
C VAL A 6 7.94 -4.10 -6.91
N GLN A 7 6.86 -4.71 -7.38
CA GLN A 7 5.57 -4.02 -7.52
C GLN A 7 5.00 -3.56 -6.17
N LEU A 8 5.04 -4.41 -5.14
CA LEU A 8 4.61 -4.05 -3.79
C LEU A 8 5.41 -2.87 -3.21
N ARG A 9 6.74 -2.87 -3.42
CA ARG A 9 7.62 -1.76 -2.99
C ARG A 9 7.30 -0.46 -3.73
N LEU A 10 7.04 -0.53 -5.04
CA LEU A 10 6.67 0.64 -5.83
C LEU A 10 5.32 1.21 -5.39
N LEU A 11 4.33 0.36 -5.11
CA LEU A 11 3.03 0.78 -4.58
C LEU A 11 3.16 1.43 -3.20
N LEU A 12 3.93 0.81 -2.28
CA LEU A 12 4.22 1.40 -0.97
C LEU A 12 4.89 2.77 -1.08
N LYS A 13 5.84 2.93 -2.00
CA LYS A 13 6.47 4.22 -2.28
C LYS A 13 5.44 5.23 -2.81
N ALA A 14 4.60 4.81 -3.75
CA ALA A 14 3.56 5.66 -4.33
C ALA A 14 2.57 6.15 -3.24
N ILE A 15 2.11 5.28 -2.35
CA ILE A 15 1.24 5.65 -1.22
C ILE A 15 1.92 6.71 -0.31
N ARG A 16 3.21 6.55 0.00
CA ARG A 16 3.92 7.42 0.94
C ARG A 16 4.20 8.84 0.41
N TYR A 17 4.37 8.99 -0.90
CA TYR A 17 4.97 10.20 -1.49
C TYR A 17 4.12 10.87 -2.58
N SER A 18 2.99 10.29 -2.97
CA SER A 18 2.06 10.95 -3.91
C SER A 18 1.15 11.95 -3.20
N ASP A 19 0.46 12.80 -3.96
CA ASP A 19 -0.60 13.66 -3.45
C ASP A 19 -1.69 12.86 -2.72
N PRO A 20 -2.41 13.43 -1.74
CA PRO A 20 -3.32 12.67 -0.87
C PRO A 20 -4.41 11.92 -1.65
N GLU A 21 -4.97 12.56 -2.68
CA GLU A 21 -5.97 11.95 -3.57
C GLU A 21 -5.40 10.76 -4.34
N ARG A 22 -4.15 10.88 -4.81
CA ARG A 22 -3.44 9.79 -5.50
C ARG A 22 -3.03 8.69 -4.53
N ALA A 23 -2.68 9.03 -3.29
CA ALA A 23 -2.28 8.09 -2.26
C ALA A 23 -3.43 7.12 -1.92
N LEU A 24 -4.68 7.60 -1.88
CA LEU A 24 -5.86 6.76 -1.71
C LEU A 24 -6.02 5.77 -2.88
N ALA A 25 -5.88 6.25 -4.13
CA ALA A 25 -5.98 5.38 -5.30
C ALA A 25 -4.90 4.28 -5.31
N TYR A 26 -3.67 4.60 -4.91
CA TYR A 26 -2.60 3.60 -4.77
C TYR A 26 -2.85 2.62 -3.62
N TYR A 27 -3.45 3.07 -2.52
CA TYR A 27 -3.84 2.20 -1.42
C TYR A 27 -4.91 1.19 -1.85
N ILE A 28 -5.96 1.64 -2.54
CA ILE A 28 -7.00 0.73 -3.09
C ILE A 28 -6.37 -0.27 -4.07
N ARG A 29 -5.48 0.19 -4.96
CA ARG A 29 -4.75 -0.69 -5.88
C ARG A 29 -3.90 -1.72 -5.14
N MET A 30 -3.26 -1.35 -4.03
CA MET A 30 -2.51 -2.28 -3.19
C MET A 30 -3.43 -3.36 -2.61
N GLY A 31 -4.62 -2.99 -2.13
CA GLY A 31 -5.63 -3.95 -1.63
C GLY A 31 -5.97 -5.01 -2.68
N GLY A 32 -6.38 -4.60 -3.88
CA GLY A 32 -6.71 -5.55 -4.95
C GLY A 32 -5.54 -6.42 -5.40
N TYR A 33 -4.30 -5.92 -5.27
CA TYR A 33 -3.11 -6.73 -5.55
C TYR A 33 -2.87 -7.77 -4.45
N LEU A 34 -3.09 -7.43 -3.18
CA LEU A 34 -2.99 -8.36 -2.06
C LEU A 34 -4.07 -9.44 -2.11
N ASP A 35 -5.29 -9.09 -2.50
CA ASP A 35 -6.38 -10.06 -2.72
C ASP A 35 -5.98 -11.09 -3.80
N ALA A 36 -5.46 -10.61 -4.93
CA ALA A 36 -4.97 -11.50 -5.99
C ALA A 36 -3.79 -12.39 -5.52
N LEU A 37 -2.91 -11.88 -4.65
CA LEU A 37 -1.84 -12.70 -4.06
C LEU A 37 -2.39 -13.78 -3.13
N GLN A 38 -3.47 -13.48 -2.40
CA GLN A 38 -4.18 -14.45 -1.56
C GLN A 38 -4.79 -15.57 -2.41
N ASP A 39 -5.46 -15.23 -3.50
CA ASP A 39 -6.11 -16.19 -4.40
C ASP A 39 -5.10 -17.15 -5.06
N THR A 40 -3.87 -16.69 -5.31
CA THR A 40 -2.81 -17.53 -5.88
C THR A 40 -2.12 -18.45 -4.88
N ASN A 41 -2.41 -18.35 -3.57
CA ASN A 41 -1.70 -19.05 -2.49
C ASN A 41 -0.17 -18.87 -2.53
N THR A 42 0.32 -17.81 -3.19
CA THR A 42 1.75 -17.56 -3.39
C THR A 42 2.41 -17.03 -2.11
N PHE A 43 1.63 -16.44 -1.20
CA PHE A 43 2.10 -15.82 0.03
C PHE A 43 1.34 -16.37 1.25
N ASP A 44 2.04 -16.46 2.38
CA ASP A 44 1.41 -16.73 3.67
C ASP A 44 0.42 -15.59 4.00
N THR A 45 -0.78 -15.96 4.44
CA THR A 45 -1.81 -15.06 4.97
C THR A 45 -1.24 -14.08 6.00
N THR A 46 -0.25 -14.49 6.80
CA THR A 46 0.44 -13.60 7.75
C THR A 46 1.22 -12.50 7.04
N GLU A 47 1.89 -12.82 5.94
CA GLU A 47 2.67 -11.87 5.14
C GLU A 47 1.76 -10.88 4.41
N ILE A 48 0.64 -11.36 3.86
CA ILE A 48 -0.39 -10.51 3.25
C ILE A 48 -0.94 -9.49 4.26
N LYS A 49 -1.30 -9.94 5.47
CA LYS A 49 -1.75 -9.04 6.55
C LYS A 49 -0.70 -8.01 6.96
N ARG A 50 0.58 -8.39 6.96
CA ARG A 50 1.68 -7.44 7.24
C ARG A 50 1.81 -6.39 6.16
N LEU A 51 1.68 -6.77 4.90
CA LEU A 51 1.72 -5.86 3.76
C LEU A 51 0.54 -4.89 3.76
N ASP A 52 -0.67 -5.37 4.03
CA ASP A 52 -1.87 -4.54 4.15
C ASP A 52 -1.70 -3.49 5.27
N ARG A 53 -1.28 -3.94 6.47
CA ARG A 53 -1.03 -3.03 7.59
C ARG A 53 0.05 -1.99 7.28
N LEU A 54 1.09 -2.37 6.53
CA LEU A 54 2.14 -1.45 6.12
C LEU A 54 1.62 -0.39 5.14
N ALA A 55 0.74 -0.78 4.20
CA ALA A 55 0.11 0.13 3.25
C ALA A 55 -0.85 1.10 3.96
N PHE A 56 -1.66 0.61 4.89
CA PHE A 56 -2.53 1.44 5.71
C PHE A 56 -1.75 2.49 6.53
N ASN A 57 -0.67 2.07 7.19
CA ASN A 57 0.20 2.98 7.94
C ASN A 57 0.83 4.04 7.03
N ALA A 58 1.27 3.66 5.83
CA ALA A 58 1.82 4.59 4.85
C ALA A 58 0.78 5.64 4.41
N TYR A 59 -0.45 5.21 4.16
CA TYR A 59 -1.57 6.08 3.79
C TYR A 59 -1.87 7.08 4.92
N ASN A 60 -2.08 6.61 6.14
CA ASN A 60 -2.35 7.48 7.30
C ASN A 60 -1.22 8.49 7.53
N GLN A 61 0.04 8.07 7.39
CA GLN A 61 1.19 8.97 7.49
C GLN A 61 1.18 10.06 6.41
N ARG A 62 0.70 9.76 5.19
CA ARG A 62 0.61 10.75 4.12
C ARG A 62 -0.55 11.72 4.35
N THR A 63 -1.72 11.21 4.70
CA THR A 63 -2.91 12.02 4.97
C THR A 63 -2.71 12.94 6.17
N ASN A 64 -2.11 12.44 7.26
CA ASN A 64 -1.79 13.27 8.42
C ASN A 64 -0.77 14.36 8.11
N ARG A 65 0.22 14.10 7.23
CA ARG A 65 1.15 15.14 6.76
C ARG A 65 0.43 16.21 5.97
N HIS A 66 -0.47 15.82 5.07
CA HIS A 66 -1.29 16.76 4.30
C HIS A 66 -2.13 17.65 5.20
N ASN A 67 -2.83 17.07 6.18
CA ASN A 67 -3.70 17.84 7.07
C ASN A 67 -2.92 18.87 7.89
N ARG A 68 -1.66 18.57 8.24
CA ARG A 68 -0.76 19.53 8.90
C ARG A 68 -0.26 20.64 7.98
N GLU A 69 -0.17 20.40 6.67
CA GLU A 69 0.18 21.43 5.67
C GLU A 69 -0.97 22.41 5.43
N LEU A 70 -2.21 22.05 5.83
CA LEU A 70 -3.42 22.86 5.67
C LEU A 70 -3.80 23.70 6.91
N THR A 71 -3.18 23.44 8.06
CA THR A 71 -3.38 24.15 9.35
C THR A 71 -2.25 25.11 9.63
#